data_AF-A0A925WQV8-F1
#
_entry.id   AF-A0A925WQV8-F1
#
_cell.length_a   1.000
_cell.length_b   1.000
_cell.length_c   1.000
_cell.angle_alpha   90.00
_cell.angle_beta   90.00
_cell.angle_gamma   90.00
#
_symmetry.space_group_name_H-M   'P 1'
#
loop_
_entity.id
_entity.type
_entity.pdbx_description
1 polymer ?
#
loop_
_entity_poly.entity_id
_entity_poly.type
_entity_poly.pdbx_seq_one_letter_code
_entity_poly.pdbx_strand_id
1 'polypeptide(L)'
;MAIPYFDLPLNLPHAGRIAERIGRLVEQRAVGVDLRWFRLAETAESLECLLAPYRAAEDDPPDDEAEPVRQRAAEIGRDLVEEIAAQGLGEDRLGQCVRNLFECLALGEEGAALSLRAGEDPRSLQRPS
;
A
#
# COMPACT_ATOMS: atom_id res chain seq x y z
N MET A 1 9.65 19.32 9.65
CA MET A 1 10.09 18.21 10.52
C MET A 1 10.07 16.98 9.62
N ALA A 2 11.17 16.26 9.46
CA ALA A 2 11.22 15.08 8.58
C ALA A 2 10.34 13.97 9.18
N ILE A 3 9.61 13.24 8.33
CA ILE A 3 8.76 12.12 8.77
C ILE A 3 9.64 10.86 8.82
N PRO A 4 9.76 10.18 9.98
CA PRO A 4 10.56 8.95 10.07
C PRO A 4 10.02 7.84 9.15
N TYR A 5 10.93 7.07 8.55
CA TYR A 5 10.62 5.92 7.69
C TYR A 5 11.69 4.82 7.79
N PHE A 6 11.36 3.60 7.39
CA PHE A 6 12.34 2.53 7.21
C PHE A 6 12.93 2.55 5.79
N ASP A 7 14.26 2.47 5.69
CA ASP A 7 14.97 2.29 4.42
C ASP A 7 15.22 0.79 4.21
N LEU A 8 14.32 0.16 3.46
CA LEU A 8 14.35 -1.28 3.18
C LEU A 8 14.66 -1.52 1.70
N PRO A 9 15.34 -2.64 1.38
CA PRO A 9 15.45 -3.08 0.00
C PRO A 9 14.07 -3.43 -0.57
N LEU A 10 13.97 -3.45 -1.90
CA LEU A 10 12.79 -3.95 -2.60
C LEU A 10 12.43 -5.35 -2.09
N ASN A 11 11.13 -5.61 -1.96
CA ASN A 11 10.57 -6.89 -1.54
C ASN A 11 9.14 -7.07 -2.12
N LEU A 12 9.05 -7.45 -3.39
CA LEU A 12 7.79 -7.71 -4.09
C LEU A 12 6.98 -8.86 -3.46
N PRO A 13 7.59 -9.97 -2.97
CA PRO A 13 6.82 -10.99 -2.27
C PRO A 13 6.09 -10.45 -1.05
N HIS A 14 6.75 -9.58 -0.26
CA HIS A 14 6.10 -8.96 0.89
C HIS A 14 5.08 -7.91 0.47
N ALA A 15 5.39 -7.09 -0.55
CA ALA A 15 4.44 -6.14 -1.13
C ALA A 15 3.15 -6.85 -1.56
N GLY A 16 3.21 -8.03 -2.18
CA GLY A 16 2.03 -8.82 -2.56
C GLY A 16 1.20 -9.29 -1.37
N ARG A 17 1.83 -9.66 -0.24
CA ARG A 17 1.11 -9.97 1.01
C ARG A 17 0.43 -8.74 1.62
N ILE A 18 1.05 -7.57 1.49
CA ILE A 18 0.46 -6.30 1.94
C ILE A 18 -0.71 -5.91 1.03
N ALA A 19 -0.59 -6.06 -0.29
CA ALA A 19 -1.66 -5.79 -1.25
C ALA A 19 -2.92 -6.63 -0.98
N GLU A 20 -2.75 -7.93 -0.75
CA GLU A 20 -3.86 -8.82 -0.34
C GLU A 20 -4.51 -8.34 0.98
N ARG A 21 -3.71 -7.89 1.94
CA ARG A 21 -4.24 -7.36 3.21
C ARG A 21 -5.05 -6.08 2.99
N ILE A 22 -4.59 -5.19 2.11
CA ILE A 22 -5.32 -3.98 1.71
C ILE A 22 -6.66 -4.37 1.09
N GLY A 23 -6.67 -5.28 0.11
CA GLY A 23 -7.88 -5.78 -0.54
C GLY A 23 -8.91 -6.28 0.48
N ARG A 24 -8.49 -7.17 1.38
CA ARG A 24 -9.37 -7.69 2.45
C ARG A 24 -9.92 -6.61 3.38
N LEU A 25 -9.13 -5.59 3.72
CA LEU A 25 -9.60 -4.47 4.56
C LEU A 25 -10.64 -3.64 3.83
N VAL A 26 -10.41 -3.34 2.55
CA VAL A 26 -11.34 -2.60 1.70
C VAL A 26 -12.65 -3.37 1.52
N GLU A 27 -12.59 -4.67 1.20
CA GLU A 27 -13.76 -5.55 1.05
C GLU A 27 -14.63 -5.59 2.32
N GLN A 28 -14.00 -5.77 3.49
CA GLN A 28 -14.71 -5.81 4.78
C GLN A 28 -15.52 -4.55 5.05
N ARG A 29 -15.10 -3.40 4.50
CA ARG A 29 -15.77 -2.11 4.68
C ARG A 29 -16.72 -1.77 3.53
N ALA A 30 -16.51 -2.35 2.35
CA ALA A 30 -17.41 -2.21 1.21
C ALA A 30 -18.77 -2.93 1.40
N VAL A 31 -18.90 -3.80 2.41
CA VAL A 31 -20.16 -4.46 2.78
C VAL A 31 -21.20 -3.42 3.25
N GLY A 32 -22.02 -2.92 2.31
CA GLY A 32 -23.02 -1.89 2.61
C GLY A 32 -23.44 -0.96 1.44
N VAL A 33 -22.90 -1.15 0.23
CA VAL A 33 -23.31 -0.48 -1.03
C VAL A 33 -23.17 1.05 -1.02
N ASP A 34 -22.03 1.53 -0.54
CA ASP A 34 -21.62 2.92 -0.81
C ASP A 34 -20.65 2.92 -2.00
N LEU A 35 -21.05 3.61 -3.08
CA LEU A 35 -20.32 3.71 -4.36
C LEU A 35 -18.89 4.25 -4.18
N ARG A 36 -18.64 4.96 -3.08
CA ARG A 36 -17.29 5.38 -2.67
C ARG A 36 -16.31 4.20 -2.65
N TRP A 37 -16.70 3.12 -1.98
CA TRP A 37 -15.86 1.93 -1.85
C TRP A 37 -15.61 1.20 -3.16
N PHE A 38 -16.41 1.42 -4.21
CA PHE A 38 -16.23 0.74 -5.48
C PHE A 38 -14.89 1.09 -6.15
N ARG A 39 -14.58 2.39 -6.28
CA ARG A 39 -13.30 2.82 -6.89
C ARG A 39 -12.09 2.40 -6.07
N LEU A 40 -12.23 2.48 -4.74
CA LEU A 40 -11.18 2.05 -3.83
C LEU A 40 -10.92 0.54 -3.95
N ALA A 41 -11.99 -0.26 -4.09
CA ALA A 41 -11.92 -1.70 -4.32
C ALA A 41 -11.27 -2.04 -5.67
N GLU A 42 -11.65 -1.39 -6.76
CA GLU A 42 -11.03 -1.59 -8.08
C GLU A 42 -9.52 -1.28 -8.06
N THR A 43 -9.13 -0.22 -7.34
CA THR A 43 -7.72 0.17 -7.21
C THR A 43 -6.94 -0.84 -6.36
N ALA A 44 -7.53 -1.31 -5.25
CA ALA A 44 -6.94 -2.35 -4.42
C ALA A 44 -6.81 -3.69 -5.17
N GLU A 45 -7.82 -4.08 -5.94
CA GLU A 45 -7.81 -5.28 -6.78
C GLU A 45 -6.74 -5.18 -7.88
N SER A 46 -6.58 -4.00 -8.49
CA SER A 46 -5.52 -3.77 -9.49
C SER A 46 -4.12 -3.96 -8.89
N LEU A 47 -3.90 -3.48 -7.66
CA LEU A 47 -2.65 -3.67 -6.93
C LEU A 47 -2.43 -5.14 -6.58
N GLU A 48 -3.46 -5.84 -6.09
CA GLU A 48 -3.39 -7.26 -5.77
C GLU A 48 -3.09 -8.10 -7.01
N CYS A 49 -3.80 -7.86 -8.13
CA CYS A 49 -3.56 -8.55 -9.39
C CYS A 49 -2.12 -8.37 -9.90
N LEU A 50 -1.58 -7.16 -9.80
CA LEU A 50 -0.20 -6.87 -10.21
C LEU A 50 0.82 -7.65 -9.38
N LEU A 51 0.63 -7.73 -8.06
CA LEU A 51 1.60 -8.31 -7.13
C LEU A 51 1.35 -9.79 -6.81
N ALA A 52 0.20 -10.35 -7.21
CA ALA A 52 -0.16 -11.75 -7.01
C ALA A 52 0.89 -12.75 -7.52
N PRO A 53 1.54 -12.55 -8.69
CA PRO A 53 2.59 -13.47 -9.17
C PRO A 53 3.78 -13.58 -8.21
N TYR A 54 4.13 -12.49 -7.53
CA TYR A 54 5.32 -12.42 -6.66
C TYR A 54 5.04 -12.86 -5.23
N ARG A 55 3.77 -12.82 -4.78
CA ARG A 55 3.36 -13.09 -3.39
C ARG A 55 3.90 -14.41 -2.81
N ALA A 56 3.93 -15.46 -3.65
CA ALA A 56 4.36 -16.81 -3.27
C ALA A 56 5.84 -17.08 -3.60
N ALA A 57 6.54 -16.14 -4.22
CA ALA A 57 7.98 -16.26 -4.47
C ALA A 57 8.77 -16.08 -3.16
N GLU A 58 9.93 -16.72 -3.09
CA GLU A 58 10.86 -16.58 -1.95
C GLU A 58 11.73 -15.31 -2.09
N ASP A 59 12.11 -15.00 -3.33
CA ASP A 59 12.97 -13.87 -3.70
C ASP A 59 12.31 -12.98 -4.75
N ASP A 60 12.82 -11.76 -4.88
CA ASP A 60 12.48 -10.86 -5.98
C ASP A 60 12.97 -11.42 -7.33
N PRO A 61 12.26 -11.13 -8.44
CA PRO A 61 12.78 -11.39 -9.77
C PRO A 61 14.01 -10.49 -10.03
N PRO A 62 14.77 -10.74 -11.11
CA PRO A 62 15.85 -9.85 -11.53
C PRO A 62 15.39 -8.40 -11.75
N ASP A 63 16.31 -7.44 -11.57
CA ASP A 63 16.01 -6.00 -11.55
C ASP A 63 15.26 -5.49 -12.80
N ASP A 64 15.52 -6.07 -13.98
CA ASP A 64 14.87 -5.70 -15.24
C ASP A 64 13.37 -6.04 -15.27
N GLU A 65 12.94 -7.00 -14.46
CA GLU A 65 11.53 -7.31 -14.20
C GLU A 65 11.02 -6.61 -12.93
N ALA A 66 11.83 -6.57 -11.87
CA ALA A 66 11.41 -6.05 -10.57
C ALA A 66 11.12 -4.54 -10.60
N GLU A 67 11.95 -3.76 -11.30
CA GLU A 67 11.85 -2.30 -11.32
C GLU A 67 10.56 -1.80 -12.01
N PRO A 68 10.15 -2.30 -13.20
CA PRO A 68 8.86 -1.94 -13.79
C PRO A 68 7.67 -2.27 -12.89
N VAL A 69 7.70 -3.43 -12.22
CA VAL A 69 6.63 -3.84 -11.28
C VAL A 69 6.58 -2.91 -10.08
N ARG A 70 7.75 -2.58 -9.50
CA ARG A 70 7.87 -1.63 -8.40
C ARG A 70 7.27 -0.27 -8.75
N GLN A 71 7.63 0.27 -9.92
CA GLN A 71 7.11 1.55 -10.41
C GLN A 71 5.59 1.49 -10.57
N ARG A 72 5.08 0.45 -11.21
CA ARG A 72 3.64 0.29 -11.43
C ARG A 72 2.87 0.10 -10.13
N ALA A 73 3.40 -0.66 -9.19
CA ALA A 73 2.82 -0.84 -7.86
C ALA A 73 2.79 0.48 -7.07
N ALA A 74 3.85 1.28 -7.17
CA ALA A 74 3.90 2.61 -6.54
C ALA A 74 2.87 3.57 -7.14
N GLU A 75 2.68 3.56 -8.47
CA GLU A 75 1.63 4.35 -9.13
C GLU A 75 0.23 3.98 -8.60
N ILE A 76 -0.11 2.68 -8.64
CA ILE A 76 -1.41 2.21 -8.15
C ILE A 76 -1.56 2.51 -6.65
N GLY A 77 -0.48 2.38 -5.87
CA GLY A 77 -0.45 2.72 -4.45
C GLY A 77 -0.73 4.21 -4.19
N ARG A 78 -0.25 5.11 -5.05
CA ARG A 78 -0.59 6.54 -4.97
C ARG A 78 -2.06 6.78 -5.30
N ASP A 79 -2.55 6.17 -6.37
CA ASP A 79 -3.96 6.27 -6.77
C ASP A 79 -4.88 5.76 -5.64
N LEU A 80 -4.49 4.67 -4.98
CA LEU A 80 -5.20 4.13 -3.81
C LEU A 80 -5.31 5.19 -2.70
N VAL A 81 -4.21 5.88 -2.39
CA VAL A 81 -4.17 6.92 -1.35
C VAL A 81 -5.01 8.14 -1.74
N GLU A 82 -5.02 8.53 -3.02
CA GLU A 82 -5.89 9.60 -3.51
C GLU A 82 -7.37 9.22 -3.35
N GLU A 83 -7.77 8.00 -3.69
CA GLU A 83 -9.16 7.54 -3.50
C GLU A 83 -9.54 7.48 -2.01
N ILE A 84 -8.63 7.01 -1.15
CA ILE A 84 -8.84 7.01 0.32
C ILE A 84 -9.09 8.43 0.83
N ALA A 85 -8.22 9.37 0.44
CA ALA A 85 -8.25 10.75 0.92
C ALA A 85 -9.45 11.53 0.37
N ALA A 86 -9.72 11.42 -0.94
CA ALA A 86 -10.82 12.13 -1.61
C ALA A 86 -12.19 11.75 -1.05
N GLN A 87 -12.33 10.52 -0.55
CA GLN A 87 -13.59 9.98 -0.08
C GLN A 87 -13.74 9.96 1.45
N GLY A 88 -12.68 10.33 2.18
CA GLY A 88 -12.65 10.34 3.64
C GLY A 88 -12.70 8.93 4.23
N LEU A 89 -12.10 7.95 3.57
CA LEU A 89 -12.11 6.54 3.97
C LEU A 89 -10.87 6.13 4.78
N GLY A 90 -10.00 7.10 5.10
CA GLY A 90 -8.74 6.86 5.80
C GLY A 90 -8.93 6.31 7.20
N GLU A 91 -8.09 5.35 7.56
CA GLU A 91 -8.06 4.75 8.89
C GLU A 91 -6.68 4.21 9.24
N ASP A 92 -6.43 4.03 10.53
CA ASP A 92 -5.10 3.71 11.04
C ASP A 92 -4.49 2.44 10.41
N ARG A 93 -5.27 1.37 10.33
CA ARG A 93 -4.81 0.10 9.75
C ARG A 93 -4.56 0.19 8.25
N LEU A 94 -5.37 0.95 7.53
CA LEU A 94 -5.21 1.14 6.08
C LEU A 94 -3.97 2.00 5.81
N GLY A 95 -3.79 3.07 6.58
CA GLY A 95 -2.57 3.89 6.56
C GLY A 95 -1.31 3.07 6.87
N GLN A 96 -1.33 2.21 7.89
CA GLN A 96 -0.21 1.28 8.16
C GLN A 96 0.10 0.35 6.99
N CYS A 97 -0.93 -0.18 6.32
CA CYS A 97 -0.71 -1.03 5.14
C CYS A 97 -0.11 -0.22 3.98
N VAL A 98 -0.54 1.03 3.77
CA VAL A 98 0.07 1.94 2.79
C VAL A 98 1.54 2.18 3.12
N ARG A 99 1.89 2.48 4.38
CA ARG A 99 3.30 2.67 4.76
C ARG A 99 4.11 1.42 4.42
N ASN A 100 3.67 0.26 4.92
CA ASN A 100 4.37 -1.00 4.75
C ASN A 100 4.51 -1.39 3.27
N LEU A 101 3.51 -1.08 2.43
CA LEU A 101 3.58 -1.29 0.98
C LEU A 101 4.74 -0.51 0.39
N PHE A 102 4.80 0.80 0.62
CA PHE A 102 5.85 1.65 0.05
C PHE A 102 7.24 1.36 0.63
N GLU A 103 7.33 0.95 1.90
CA GLU A 103 8.58 0.42 2.48
C GLU A 103 9.05 -0.83 1.72
N CYS A 104 8.15 -1.77 1.41
CA CYS A 104 8.48 -2.95 0.58
C CYS A 104 8.86 -2.58 -0.87
N LEU A 105 8.45 -1.42 -1.36
CA LEU A 105 8.81 -0.91 -2.69
C LEU A 105 10.10 -0.07 -2.69
N ALA A 106 10.87 -0.09 -1.58
CA ALA A 106 12.04 0.77 -1.37
C ALA A 106 11.73 2.28 -1.55
N LEU A 107 10.53 2.69 -1.11
CA LEU A 107 10.01 4.05 -1.18
C LEU A 107 9.53 4.52 0.20
N GLY A 108 10.28 4.17 1.26
CA GLY A 108 9.87 4.39 2.65
C GLY A 108 9.54 5.84 2.99
N GLU A 109 10.33 6.81 2.51
CA GLU A 109 10.09 8.24 2.77
C GLU A 109 8.73 8.70 2.23
N GLU A 110 8.44 8.34 0.98
CA GLU A 110 7.17 8.61 0.35
C GLU A 110 6.03 7.88 1.08
N GLY A 111 6.23 6.61 1.40
CA GLY A 111 5.28 5.78 2.14
C GLY A 111 4.87 6.38 3.48
N ALA A 112 5.82 6.93 4.21
CA ALA A 112 5.58 7.53 5.52
C ALA A 112 4.74 8.83 5.44
N ALA A 113 4.83 9.57 4.34
CA ALA A 113 3.99 10.73 4.06
C ALA A 113 2.59 10.31 3.57
N LEU A 114 2.52 9.35 2.64
CA LEU A 114 1.26 8.84 2.09
C LEU A 114 0.42 8.11 3.15
N SER A 115 1.03 7.41 4.10
CA SER A 115 0.31 6.71 5.16
C SER A 115 -0.48 7.64 6.06
N LEU A 116 0.05 8.83 6.36
CA LEU A 116 -0.64 9.86 7.13
C LEU A 116 -1.85 10.40 6.33
N ARG A 117 -1.72 10.58 5.02
CA ARG A 117 -2.83 10.95 4.14
C ARG A 117 -3.91 9.85 4.09
N ALA A 118 -3.49 8.58 4.17
CA ALA A 118 -4.38 7.44 4.25
C ALA A 118 -4.96 7.17 5.65
N GLY A 119 -4.67 8.02 6.64
CA GLY A 119 -5.30 8.00 7.96
C GLY A 119 -4.54 7.26 9.06
N GLU A 120 -3.24 6.96 8.87
CA GLU A 120 -2.40 6.41 9.94
C GLU A 120 -2.29 7.38 11.14
N ASP A 121 -2.41 6.87 12.38
CA ASP A 121 -2.11 7.69 13.57
C ASP A 121 -0.59 7.99 13.60
N PRO A 122 -0.17 9.27 13.62
CA PRO A 122 1.24 9.63 13.69
C PRO A 122 1.96 9.12 14.95
N ARG A 123 1.22 8.66 15.96
CA ARG A 123 1.72 8.06 17.20
C ARG A 123 1.67 6.53 17.18
N SER A 124 1.35 5.92 16.04
CA SER A 124 1.35 4.47 15.92
C SER A 124 2.72 3.91 16.32
N LEU A 125 2.72 2.95 17.25
CA LEU A 125 3.94 2.32 17.82
C LEU A 125 4.84 1.66 16.76
N GLN A 126 4.29 1.42 15.57
CA GLN A 126 4.97 0.79 14.45
C GLN A 126 5.71 1.80 13.55
N ARG A 127 5.50 3.11 13.77
CA ARG A 127 6.28 4.14 13.09
C ARG A 127 7.70 4.16 13.69
N PRO A 128 8.74 4.33 12.85
CA PRO A 128 10.09 4.54 13.34
C PRO A 128 10.17 5.84 14.16
N SER A 129 11.05 5.84 15.16
CA SER A 129 11.26 6.92 16.14
C SER A 129 12.38 7.87 15.76
#